data_AF-A0A2G2KSK7-F1
#
_entry.id   AF-A0A2G2KSK7-F1
#
_cell.length_a   1.000
_cell.length_b   1.000
_cell.length_c   1.000
_cell.angle_alpha   90.00
_cell.angle_beta   90.00
_cell.angle_gamma   90.00
#
_symmetry.space_group_name_H-M   'P 1'
#
loop_
_entity.id
_entity.type
_entity.pdbx_description
1 polymer ?
#
loop_
_entity_poly.entity_id
_entity_poly.type
_entity_poly.pdbx_seq_one_letter_code
_entity_poly.pdbx_strand_id
1 'polypeptide(L)'
;MNIKKIVLYALGYLISYRKELAKSLVIPFVAIFVKDLPEINGTGFYFNILLSSIMSVLLYTFVAITTHRVILLGPNHIAKWGIYIPTWREAYFVLYSIGLALLIALMSLISFLPIIGGVLTIVFIIYIMARLSLVFPAIATDHKWSFSDSWNATQDHQLLMVLVVGIFPFFLTIPGIVLSYIPYANWLNTLVSLFTTVFVVAVLSVAFKEITQEE
;
A
#
# COMPACT_ATOMS: atom_id res chain seq x y z
N MET A 1 19.44 5.94 10.56
CA MET A 1 19.15 5.06 9.40
C MET A 1 18.88 5.89 8.16
N ASN A 2 19.44 5.55 6.99
CA ASN A 2 19.36 6.38 5.79
C ASN A 2 18.28 5.87 4.82
N ILE A 3 17.27 6.69 4.50
CA ILE A 3 16.22 6.35 3.53
C ILE A 3 16.78 5.90 2.18
N LYS A 4 17.92 6.47 1.75
CA LYS A 4 18.57 6.06 0.49
C LYS A 4 18.91 4.57 0.51
N LYS A 5 19.39 4.04 1.65
CA LYS A 5 19.71 2.62 1.82
C LYS A 5 18.44 1.76 1.68
N ILE A 6 17.35 2.15 2.32
CA ILE A 6 16.06 1.43 2.27
C ILE A 6 15.52 1.39 0.84
N VAL A 7 15.52 2.52 0.14
CA VAL A 7 15.04 2.60 -1.25
C VAL A 7 15.91 1.77 -2.18
N LEU A 8 17.24 1.82 -2.03
CA LEU A 8 18.16 1.01 -2.84
C LEU A 8 17.98 -0.49 -2.59
N TYR A 9 17.77 -0.90 -1.35
CA TYR A 9 17.46 -2.30 -1.04
C TYR A 9 16.10 -2.73 -1.56
N ALA A 10 15.07 -1.90 -1.45
CA ALA A 10 13.77 -2.19 -2.03
C ALA A 10 13.87 -2.38 -3.55
N LEU A 11 14.59 -1.50 -4.24
CA LEU A 11 14.89 -1.66 -5.68
C LEU A 11 15.68 -2.96 -5.94
N GLY A 12 16.69 -3.25 -5.14
CA GLY A 12 17.48 -4.48 -5.24
C GLY A 12 16.62 -5.73 -5.14
N TYR A 13 15.71 -5.79 -4.16
CA TYR A 13 14.76 -6.90 -4.02
C TYR A 13 13.78 -6.98 -5.20
N LEU A 14 13.21 -5.86 -5.65
CA LEU A 14 12.31 -5.82 -6.79
C LEU A 14 12.98 -6.31 -8.09
N ILE A 15 14.24 -5.94 -8.32
CA ILE A 15 15.02 -6.40 -9.49
C ILE A 15 15.37 -7.88 -9.36
N SER A 16 15.77 -8.32 -8.17
CA SER A 16 16.18 -9.70 -7.90
C SER A 16 15.01 -10.67 -8.04
N TYR A 17 13.82 -10.31 -7.52
CA TYR A 17 12.62 -11.14 -7.52
C TYR A 17 11.62 -10.75 -8.62
N ARG A 18 12.06 -10.05 -9.67
CA ARG A 18 11.18 -9.52 -10.73
C ARG A 18 10.34 -10.59 -11.42
N LYS A 19 10.88 -11.79 -11.61
CA LYS A 19 10.18 -12.88 -12.32
C LYS A 19 9.07 -13.46 -11.45
N GLU A 20 9.33 -13.59 -10.17
CA GLU A 20 8.46 -14.18 -9.17
C GLU A 20 7.34 -13.21 -8.81
N LEU A 21 7.66 -11.91 -8.62
CA LEU A 21 6.69 -10.84 -8.48
C LEU A 21 5.80 -10.71 -9.71
N ALA A 22 6.36 -10.71 -10.92
CA ALA A 22 5.55 -10.60 -12.13
C ALA A 22 4.56 -11.76 -12.25
N LYS A 23 4.98 -13.00 -11.94
CA LYS A 23 4.12 -14.18 -12.01
C LYS A 23 3.03 -14.18 -10.93
N SER A 24 3.34 -13.76 -9.71
CA SER A 24 2.36 -13.75 -8.62
C SER A 24 1.38 -12.57 -8.70
N LEU A 25 1.81 -11.44 -9.26
CA LEU A 25 1.01 -10.23 -9.39
C LEU A 25 0.24 -10.15 -10.72
N VAL A 26 0.48 -11.03 -11.69
CA VAL A 26 -0.19 -10.95 -13.00
C VAL A 26 -1.71 -11.00 -12.89
N ILE A 27 -2.26 -11.90 -12.06
CA ILE A 27 -3.70 -12.03 -11.87
C ILE A 27 -4.29 -10.76 -11.24
N PRO A 28 -3.83 -10.29 -10.06
CA PRO A 28 -4.40 -9.08 -9.47
C PRO A 28 -4.18 -7.85 -10.37
N PHE A 29 -3.08 -7.77 -11.11
CA PHE A 29 -2.83 -6.66 -12.03
C PHE A 29 -3.82 -6.66 -13.20
N VAL A 30 -4.04 -7.80 -13.84
CA VAL A 30 -5.03 -7.93 -14.91
C VAL A 30 -6.43 -7.64 -14.37
N ALA A 31 -6.77 -8.13 -13.17
CA ALA A 31 -8.06 -7.86 -12.55
C ALA A 31 -8.26 -6.37 -12.26
N ILE A 32 -7.26 -5.67 -11.71
CA ILE A 32 -7.31 -4.21 -11.49
C ILE A 32 -7.44 -3.47 -12.83
N PHE A 33 -6.65 -3.87 -13.84
CA PHE A 33 -6.68 -3.24 -15.15
C PHE A 33 -8.02 -3.39 -15.86
N VAL A 34 -8.61 -4.59 -15.86
CA VAL A 34 -9.94 -4.86 -16.44
C VAL A 34 -11.02 -4.08 -15.71
N LYS A 35 -10.92 -3.99 -14.38
CA LYS A 35 -11.85 -3.26 -13.52
C LYS A 35 -11.82 -1.73 -13.75
N ASP A 36 -10.69 -1.18 -14.19
CA ASP A 36 -10.53 0.24 -14.51
C ASP A 36 -10.86 0.57 -15.99
N LEU A 37 -11.24 -0.42 -16.81
CA LEU A 37 -11.77 -0.15 -18.14
C LEU A 37 -13.11 0.61 -18.03
N PRO A 38 -13.37 1.58 -18.93
CA PRO A 38 -14.59 2.38 -18.86
C PRO A 38 -15.84 1.47 -18.92
N GLU A 39 -16.67 1.53 -17.88
CA GLU A 39 -17.92 0.77 -17.82
C GLU A 39 -18.87 1.22 -18.93
N ILE A 40 -19.50 0.25 -19.59
CA ILE A 40 -20.61 0.48 -20.51
C ILE A 40 -21.86 0.68 -19.66
N ASN A 41 -22.38 1.91 -19.64
CA ASN A 41 -23.56 2.38 -18.92
C ASN A 41 -24.61 1.28 -18.65
N GLY A 42 -24.73 0.86 -17.38
CA GLY A 42 -25.68 -0.14 -16.92
C GLY A 42 -26.14 0.14 -15.48
N THR A 43 -27.42 -0.11 -15.20
CA THR A 43 -28.19 0.34 -14.03
C THR A 43 -27.54 0.11 -12.67
N GLY A 44 -27.72 1.07 -11.75
CA GLY A 44 -27.39 0.96 -10.32
C GLY A 44 -26.12 1.68 -9.88
N PHE A 45 -25.96 2.98 -10.20
CA PHE A 45 -24.76 3.80 -9.92
C PHE A 45 -24.12 3.55 -8.53
N TYR A 46 -24.92 3.60 -7.45
CA TYR A 46 -24.41 3.40 -6.10
C TYR A 46 -23.96 1.97 -5.79
N PHE A 47 -24.69 0.97 -6.30
CA PHE A 47 -24.34 -0.44 -6.09
C PHE A 47 -23.04 -0.80 -6.82
N ASN A 48 -22.88 -0.30 -8.05
CA ASN A 48 -21.66 -0.53 -8.84
C ASN A 48 -20.44 0.13 -8.20
N ILE A 49 -20.57 1.36 -7.68
CA ILE A 49 -19.48 2.04 -6.96
C ILE A 49 -19.07 1.25 -5.71
N LEU A 50 -20.03 0.79 -4.91
CA LEU A 50 -19.74 0.04 -3.69
C LEU A 50 -19.02 -1.27 -4.02
N LEU A 51 -19.55 -2.04 -4.98
CA LEU A 51 -18.96 -3.31 -5.41
C LEU A 51 -17.55 -3.12 -5.99
N SER A 52 -17.37 -2.10 -6.83
CA SER A 52 -16.09 -1.69 -7.42
C SER A 52 -15.07 -1.31 -6.35
N SER A 53 -15.49 -0.62 -5.30
CA SER A 53 -14.63 -0.23 -4.17
C SER A 53 -14.18 -1.44 -3.34
N ILE A 54 -15.11 -2.34 -3.01
CA ILE A 54 -14.80 -3.58 -2.29
C ILE A 54 -13.81 -4.42 -3.10
N MET A 55 -14.05 -4.59 -4.40
CA MET A 55 -13.16 -5.32 -5.29
C MET A 55 -11.76 -4.70 -5.32
N SER A 56 -11.66 -3.37 -5.41
CA SER A 56 -10.38 -2.67 -5.34
C SER A 56 -9.63 -2.94 -4.05
N VAL A 57 -10.29 -2.83 -2.89
CA VAL A 57 -9.64 -3.08 -1.59
C VAL A 57 -9.07 -4.49 -1.52
N LEU A 58 -9.83 -5.49 -1.99
CA LEU A 58 -9.37 -6.88 -2.00
C LEU A 58 -8.18 -7.08 -2.93
N LEU A 59 -8.25 -6.56 -4.16
CA LEU A 59 -7.17 -6.70 -5.15
C LEU A 59 -5.88 -6.00 -4.69
N TYR A 60 -5.97 -4.78 -4.16
CA TYR A 60 -4.80 -4.06 -3.63
C TYR A 60 -4.24 -4.72 -2.37
N THR A 61 -5.10 -5.33 -1.54
CA THR A 61 -4.66 -6.14 -0.39
C THR A 61 -3.84 -7.34 -0.86
N PHE A 62 -4.28 -8.05 -1.90
CA PHE A 62 -3.50 -9.16 -2.46
C PHE A 62 -2.16 -8.71 -3.03
N VAL A 63 -2.12 -7.57 -3.73
CA VAL A 63 -0.86 -6.98 -4.23
C VAL A 63 0.07 -6.65 -3.06
N ALA A 64 -0.45 -6.00 -2.02
CA ALA A 64 0.34 -5.60 -0.86
C ALA A 64 0.90 -6.80 -0.09
N ILE A 65 0.06 -7.78 0.25
CA ILE A 65 0.48 -8.99 0.98
C ILE A 65 1.51 -9.77 0.16
N THR A 66 1.26 -9.99 -1.13
CA THR A 66 2.19 -10.73 -2.00
C THR A 66 3.54 -10.03 -2.07
N THR A 67 3.54 -8.71 -2.23
CA THR A 67 4.77 -7.92 -2.29
C THR A 67 5.54 -7.95 -0.97
N HIS A 68 4.85 -7.74 0.16
CA HIS A 68 5.45 -7.87 1.49
C HIS A 68 6.11 -9.24 1.69
N ARG A 69 5.40 -10.33 1.38
CA ARG A 69 5.91 -11.70 1.57
C ARG A 69 7.11 -12.02 0.69
N VAL A 70 7.09 -11.63 -0.58
CA VAL A 70 8.23 -11.88 -1.47
C VAL A 70 9.48 -11.16 -0.97
N ILE A 71 9.34 -9.95 -0.45
CA ILE A 71 10.47 -9.16 0.00
C ILE A 71 11.00 -9.64 1.34
N LEU A 72 10.10 -9.97 2.28
CA LEU A 72 10.47 -10.36 3.64
C LEU A 72 10.84 -11.85 3.75
N LEU A 73 10.07 -12.74 3.12
CA LEU A 73 10.24 -14.19 3.23
C LEU A 73 10.91 -14.81 1.98
N GLY A 74 11.06 -14.04 0.91
CA GLY A 74 11.56 -14.54 -0.37
C GLY A 74 10.51 -15.23 -1.25
N PRO A 75 10.89 -15.60 -2.48
CA PRO A 75 9.95 -16.04 -3.53
C PRO A 75 9.30 -17.41 -3.31
N ASN A 76 9.85 -18.24 -2.42
CA ASN A 76 9.34 -19.59 -2.17
C ASN A 76 8.07 -19.61 -1.29
N HIS A 77 7.72 -18.49 -0.67
CA HIS A 77 6.64 -18.38 0.31
C HIS A 77 5.33 -17.78 -0.24
N ILE A 78 5.19 -17.76 -1.58
CA ILE A 78 4.03 -17.23 -2.31
C ILE A 78 3.53 -18.17 -3.40
N ALA A 79 2.25 -18.05 -3.74
CA ALA A 79 1.66 -18.79 -4.85
C ALA A 79 2.23 -18.29 -6.20
N LYS A 80 2.75 -19.20 -7.02
CA LYS A 80 3.48 -18.87 -8.25
C LYS A 80 2.61 -18.28 -9.37
N TRP A 81 1.29 -18.43 -9.33
CA TRP A 81 0.39 -18.01 -10.41
C TRP A 81 -0.75 -17.12 -9.92
N GLY A 82 -0.65 -16.55 -8.71
CA GLY A 82 -1.72 -15.71 -8.16
C GLY A 82 -3.04 -16.45 -7.85
N ILE A 83 -3.13 -17.77 -8.09
CA ILE A 83 -4.24 -18.61 -7.63
C ILE A 83 -4.10 -18.73 -6.11
N TYR A 84 -4.93 -17.95 -5.43
CA TYR A 84 -4.81 -17.72 -4.00
C TYR A 84 -6.08 -18.17 -3.30
N ILE A 85 -5.92 -18.94 -2.21
CA ILE A 85 -7.01 -19.29 -1.31
C ILE A 85 -6.98 -18.25 -0.19
N PRO A 86 -8.03 -17.43 -0.02
CA PRO A 86 -8.09 -16.47 1.08
C PRO A 86 -7.87 -17.17 2.42
N THR A 87 -6.98 -16.61 3.23
CA THR A 87 -6.67 -17.07 4.58
C THR A 87 -7.05 -16.01 5.61
N TRP A 88 -6.88 -16.31 6.90
CA TRP A 88 -7.16 -15.32 7.95
C TRP A 88 -6.28 -14.07 7.85
N ARG A 89 -5.09 -14.18 7.25
CA ARG A 89 -4.20 -13.05 7.03
C ARG A 89 -4.86 -11.92 6.24
N GLU A 90 -5.55 -12.24 5.16
CA GLU A 90 -6.21 -11.25 4.31
C GLU A 90 -7.33 -10.55 5.07
N ALA A 91 -8.09 -11.31 5.86
CA ALA A 91 -9.13 -10.76 6.72
C ALA A 91 -8.54 -9.79 7.77
N TYR A 92 -7.42 -10.16 8.42
CA TYR A 92 -6.71 -9.27 9.34
C TYR A 92 -6.18 -8.03 8.60
N PHE A 93 -5.56 -8.19 7.44
CA PHE A 93 -5.04 -7.06 6.67
C PHE A 93 -6.15 -6.05 6.35
N VAL A 94 -7.29 -6.53 5.82
CA VAL A 94 -8.46 -5.68 5.53
C VAL A 94 -9.02 -5.05 6.80
N LEU A 95 -9.13 -5.79 7.90
CA LEU A 95 -9.62 -5.27 9.18
C LEU A 95 -8.74 -4.11 9.68
N TYR A 96 -7.41 -4.26 9.64
CA TYR A 96 -6.48 -3.21 10.03
C TYR A 96 -6.47 -2.05 9.02
N SER A 97 -6.66 -2.31 7.71
CA SER A 97 -6.86 -1.24 6.72
C SER A 97 -8.12 -0.42 7.01
N ILE A 98 -9.23 -1.06 7.36
CA ILE A 98 -10.47 -0.38 7.78
C ILE A 98 -10.24 0.42 9.06
N GLY A 99 -9.59 -0.18 10.07
CA GLY A 99 -9.25 0.51 11.31
C GLY A 99 -8.40 1.77 11.07
N LEU A 100 -7.39 1.68 10.21
CA LEU A 100 -6.57 2.83 9.83
C LEU A 100 -7.38 3.88 9.05
N ALA A 101 -8.24 3.44 8.12
CA ALA A 101 -9.12 4.34 7.36
C ALA A 101 -10.08 5.11 8.27
N LEU A 102 -10.65 4.47 9.29
CA LEU A 102 -11.50 5.11 10.29
C LEU A 102 -10.73 6.15 11.12
N LEU A 103 -9.49 5.83 11.54
CA LEU A 103 -8.63 6.79 12.23
C LEU A 103 -8.32 8.01 11.36
N ILE A 104 -7.98 7.78 10.09
CA ILE A 104 -7.75 8.85 9.10
C ILE A 104 -9.01 9.69 8.91
N ALA A 105 -10.18 9.06 8.76
CA ALA A 105 -11.45 9.76 8.62
C ALA A 105 -11.76 10.64 9.84
N LEU A 106 -11.49 10.15 11.05
CA LEU A 106 -11.65 10.95 12.28
C LEU A 106 -10.68 12.15 12.30
N MET A 107 -9.42 11.96 11.93
CA MET A 107 -8.44 13.05 11.85
C MET A 107 -8.79 14.07 10.75
N SER A 108 -9.51 13.64 9.70
CA SER A 108 -9.95 14.54 8.63
C SER A 108 -10.96 15.59 9.09
N LEU A 109 -11.62 15.41 10.23
CA LEU A 109 -12.50 16.42 10.83
C LEU A 109 -11.74 17.71 11.23
N ILE A 110 -10.42 17.64 11.42
CA ILE A 110 -9.58 18.82 11.69
C ILE A 110 -9.60 19.80 10.50
N SER A 111 -9.90 19.31 9.30
CA SER A 111 -9.99 20.13 8.08
C SER A 111 -11.08 21.20 8.13
N PHE A 112 -12.09 21.06 9.01
CA PHE A 112 -13.13 22.05 9.23
C PHE A 112 -12.63 23.32 9.95
N LEU A 113 -11.43 23.31 10.51
CA LEU A 113 -10.82 24.52 11.08
C LEU A 113 -10.42 25.50 9.96
N PRO A 114 -10.87 26.76 10.00
CA PRO A 114 -10.52 27.74 8.97
C PRO A 114 -9.01 28.01 8.96
N ILE A 115 -8.48 28.36 7.79
CA ILE A 115 -7.09 28.76 7.53
C ILE A 115 -6.08 27.61 7.66
N ILE A 116 -6.04 26.91 8.80
CA ILE A 116 -4.98 25.93 9.13
C ILE A 116 -5.43 24.46 9.08
N GLY A 117 -6.74 24.19 9.05
CA GLY A 117 -7.29 22.84 9.19
C GLY A 117 -6.78 21.86 8.14
N GLY A 118 -6.67 22.29 6.87
CA GLY A 118 -6.18 21.44 5.78
C GLY A 118 -4.72 20.99 5.97
N VAL A 119 -3.84 21.93 6.33
CA VAL A 119 -2.41 21.64 6.57
C VAL A 119 -2.26 20.70 7.76
N LEU A 120 -2.95 20.99 8.87
CA LEU A 120 -2.94 20.14 10.06
C LEU A 120 -3.41 18.72 9.75
N THR A 121 -4.50 18.58 9.00
CA THR A 121 -5.04 17.28 8.59
C THR A 121 -3.98 16.45 7.84
N ILE A 122 -3.28 17.04 6.87
CA ILE A 122 -2.23 16.34 6.11
C ILE A 122 -1.09 15.90 7.04
N VAL A 123 -0.63 16.78 7.93
CA VAL A 123 0.43 16.46 8.89
C VAL A 123 0.01 15.33 9.82
N PHE A 124 -1.21 15.36 10.36
CA PHE A 124 -1.73 14.30 11.22
C PHE A 124 -1.90 12.97 10.50
N ILE A 125 -2.40 12.98 9.26
CA ILE A 125 -2.54 11.75 8.45
C ILE A 125 -1.16 11.13 8.21
N ILE A 126 -0.18 11.92 7.76
CA ILE A 126 1.19 11.44 7.53
C ILE A 126 1.78 10.88 8.82
N TYR A 127 1.59 11.58 9.94
CA TYR A 127 2.06 11.12 11.25
C TYR A 127 1.43 9.78 11.64
N ILE A 128 0.10 9.65 11.62
CA ILE A 128 -0.59 8.41 11.98
C ILE A 128 -0.20 7.25 11.05
N MET A 129 -0.14 7.50 9.74
CA MET A 129 0.29 6.48 8.78
C MET A 129 1.73 6.05 9.00
N ALA A 130 2.65 6.98 9.27
CA ALA A 130 4.04 6.67 9.59
C ALA A 130 4.15 5.78 10.84
N ARG A 131 3.32 6.00 11.85
CA ARG A 131 3.35 5.26 13.12
C ARG A 131 2.71 3.88 13.04
N LEU A 132 1.67 3.73 12.23
CA LEU A 132 0.83 2.52 12.21
C LEU A 132 1.08 1.58 11.03
N SER A 133 1.80 2.04 10.00
CA SER A 133 2.00 1.27 8.76
C SER A 133 2.83 -0.01 8.92
N LEU A 134 3.67 -0.16 9.96
CA LEU A 134 4.45 -1.38 10.17
C LEU A 134 3.58 -2.60 10.54
N VAL A 135 2.31 -2.38 10.92
CA VAL A 135 1.37 -3.48 11.14
C VAL A 135 1.12 -4.30 9.87
N PHE A 136 1.15 -3.67 8.69
CA PHE A 136 0.86 -4.33 7.42
C PHE A 136 1.92 -5.36 6.98
N PRO A 137 3.23 -5.03 6.95
CA PRO A 137 4.26 -6.04 6.69
C PRO A 137 4.24 -7.15 7.75
N ALA A 138 4.06 -6.81 9.02
CA ALA A 138 3.96 -7.80 10.10
C ALA A 138 2.83 -8.81 9.85
N ILE A 139 1.60 -8.34 9.60
CA ILE A 139 0.45 -9.19 9.24
C ILE A 139 0.74 -10.02 7.98
N ALA A 140 1.38 -9.42 6.97
CA ALA A 140 1.70 -10.12 5.73
C ALA A 140 2.64 -11.33 5.95
N THR A 141 3.53 -11.22 6.95
CA THR A 141 4.46 -12.26 7.40
C THR A 141 3.94 -13.13 8.54
N ASP A 142 2.64 -13.09 8.82
CA ASP A 142 1.96 -13.90 9.84
C ASP A 142 2.37 -13.56 11.31
N HIS A 143 2.97 -12.39 11.53
CA HIS A 143 3.19 -11.83 12.87
C HIS A 143 1.89 -11.23 13.43
N LYS A 144 1.63 -11.46 14.72
CA LYS A 144 0.43 -10.97 15.42
C LYS A 144 0.61 -9.55 15.98
N TRP A 145 0.89 -8.60 15.09
CA TRP A 145 1.05 -7.19 15.49
C TRP A 145 -0.30 -6.46 15.56
N SER A 146 -0.42 -5.61 16.58
CA SER A 146 -1.45 -4.61 16.72
C SER A 146 -0.94 -3.22 16.33
N PHE A 147 -1.85 -2.24 16.28
CA PHE A 147 -1.45 -0.83 16.12
C PHE A 147 -0.56 -0.34 17.25
N SER A 148 -0.72 -0.88 18.47
CA SER A 148 0.14 -0.52 19.59
C SER A 148 1.58 -1.03 19.38
N ASP A 149 1.73 -2.23 18.82
CA ASP A 149 3.05 -2.80 18.53
C ASP A 149 3.77 -1.98 17.45
N SER A 150 3.06 -1.65 16.36
CA SER A 150 3.58 -0.75 15.32
C SER A 150 3.96 0.62 15.89
N TRP A 151 3.14 1.16 16.80
CA TRP A 151 3.44 2.44 17.45
C TRP A 151 4.73 2.36 18.27
N ASN A 152 4.89 1.31 19.08
CA ASN A 152 6.08 1.14 19.91
C ASN A 152 7.34 0.92 19.05
N ALA A 153 7.26 0.06 18.02
CA ALA A 153 8.36 -0.21 17.10
C ALA A 153 8.85 1.04 16.35
N THR A 154 7.96 1.99 16.06
CA THR A 154 8.32 3.21 15.32
C THR A 154 8.82 4.36 16.20
N GLN A 155 8.86 4.23 17.54
CA GLN A 155 9.19 5.32 18.48
C GLN A 155 10.52 6.02 18.16
N ASP A 156 11.57 5.25 17.90
CA ASP A 156 12.92 5.78 17.62
C ASP A 156 13.17 6.07 16.14
N HIS A 157 12.18 5.80 15.27
CA HIS A 157 12.32 5.84 13.81
C HIS A 157 11.29 6.75 13.12
N GLN A 158 10.70 7.71 13.85
CA GLN A 158 9.59 8.55 13.36
C GLN A 158 9.92 9.29 12.05
N LEU A 159 11.06 9.98 12.00
CA LEU A 159 11.47 10.73 10.81
C LEU A 159 11.64 9.82 9.60
N LEU A 160 12.24 8.65 9.81
CA LEU A 160 12.41 7.65 8.75
C LEU A 160 11.06 7.19 8.21
N MET A 161 10.11 6.86 9.10
CA MET A 161 8.78 6.41 8.71
C MET A 161 7.97 7.48 8.00
N VAL A 162 8.08 8.75 8.42
CA VAL A 162 7.48 9.88 7.71
C VAL A 162 8.04 9.99 6.29
N LEU A 163 9.35 9.80 6.13
CA LEU A 163 9.99 9.81 4.82
C LEU A 163 9.52 8.62 3.96
N VAL A 164 9.38 7.42 4.53
CA VAL A 164 8.98 6.20 3.82
C VAL A 164 7.50 6.18 3.43
N VAL A 165 6.61 6.68 4.28
CA VAL A 165 5.15 6.55 4.12
C VAL A 165 4.49 7.83 3.63
N GLY A 166 5.04 8.99 3.96
CA GLY A 166 4.50 10.28 3.54
C GLY A 166 5.23 10.83 2.32
N ILE A 167 6.53 11.13 2.47
CA ILE A 167 7.28 11.91 1.49
C ILE A 167 7.61 11.09 0.25
N PHE A 168 8.14 9.87 0.42
CA PHE A 168 8.55 9.04 -0.71
C PHE A 168 7.39 8.64 -1.63
N PRO A 169 6.23 8.16 -1.14
CA PRO A 169 5.09 7.84 -1.99
C PRO A 169 4.56 9.06 -2.73
N PHE A 170 4.56 10.25 -2.10
CA PHE A 170 4.15 11.49 -2.75
C PHE A 170 4.97 11.80 -4.01
N PHE A 171 6.29 11.57 -4.01
CA PHE A 171 7.08 11.77 -5.23
C PHE A 171 6.77 10.73 -6.31
N LEU A 172 6.46 9.49 -5.92
CA LEU A 172 6.09 8.44 -6.88
C LEU A 172 4.70 8.63 -7.49
N THR A 173 3.83 9.44 -6.90
CA THR A 173 2.50 9.73 -7.48
C THR A 173 2.54 10.88 -8.49
N ILE A 174 3.61 11.67 -8.55
CA ILE A 174 3.74 12.81 -9.49
C ILE A 174 3.49 12.39 -10.95
N PRO A 175 4.07 11.30 -11.49
CA PRO A 175 3.77 10.86 -12.85
C PRO A 175 2.27 10.58 -13.07
N GLY A 176 1.60 9.96 -12.09
CA GLY A 176 0.15 9.71 -12.16
C GLY A 176 -0.67 11.01 -12.18
N ILE A 177 -0.24 12.03 -11.42
CA ILE A 177 -0.85 13.37 -11.45
C ILE A 177 -0.67 14.01 -12.83
N VAL A 178 0.49 13.89 -13.46
CA VAL A 178 0.71 14.42 -14.82
C VAL A 178 -0.17 13.67 -15.84
N LEU A 179 -0.24 12.34 -15.73
CA LEU A 179 -1.05 11.50 -16.62
C LEU A 179 -2.56 11.77 -16.49
N SER A 180 -3.04 12.18 -15.32
CA SER A 180 -4.47 12.48 -15.13
C SER A 180 -4.96 13.69 -15.92
N TYR A 181 -4.05 14.56 -16.38
CA TYR A 181 -4.37 15.68 -17.27
C TYR A 181 -4.35 15.30 -18.76
N ILE A 182 -3.93 14.08 -19.12
CA ILE A 182 -3.86 13.62 -20.51
C ILE A 182 -5.13 12.81 -20.83
N PRO A 183 -5.98 13.26 -21.78
CA PRO A 183 -7.15 12.50 -22.20
C PRO A 183 -6.76 11.09 -22.67
N TYR A 184 -7.59 10.09 -22.35
CA TYR A 184 -7.40 8.68 -22.73
C TYR A 184 -6.16 7.99 -22.11
N ALA A 185 -5.44 8.63 -21.19
CA ALA A 185 -4.28 8.04 -20.50
C ALA A 185 -4.64 7.25 -19.23
N ASN A 186 -5.93 7.00 -18.96
CA ASN A 186 -6.39 6.31 -17.75
C ASN A 186 -5.74 4.93 -17.56
N TRP A 187 -5.63 4.15 -18.63
CA TRP A 187 -5.00 2.83 -18.58
C TRP A 187 -3.51 2.92 -18.17
N LEU A 188 -2.81 3.97 -18.63
CA LEU A 188 -1.42 4.21 -18.27
C LEU A 188 -1.30 4.68 -16.82
N ASN A 189 -2.25 5.49 -16.35
CA ASN A 189 -2.34 5.88 -14.95
C ASN A 189 -2.54 4.66 -14.03
N THR A 190 -3.39 3.70 -14.42
CA THR A 190 -3.54 2.42 -13.69
C THR A 190 -2.24 1.61 -13.67
N LEU A 191 -1.47 1.57 -14.75
CA LEU A 191 -0.17 0.90 -14.73
C LEU A 191 0.81 1.61 -13.78
N VAL A 192 0.90 2.94 -13.86
CA VAL A 192 1.75 3.73 -12.96
C VAL A 192 1.35 3.54 -11.50
N SER A 193 0.05 3.53 -11.19
CA SER A 193 -0.42 3.32 -9.82
C SER A 193 -0.04 1.93 -9.30
N LEU A 194 -0.18 0.88 -10.11
CA LEU A 194 0.24 -0.48 -9.75
C LEU A 194 1.74 -0.57 -9.45
N PHE A 195 2.58 0.02 -10.31
CA PHE A 195 4.03 0.08 -10.07
C PHE A 195 4.36 0.86 -8.81
N THR A 196 3.73 2.02 -8.60
CA THR A 196 3.90 2.84 -7.41
C THR A 196 3.49 2.07 -6.16
N THR A 197 2.37 1.36 -6.17
CA THR A 197 1.94 0.54 -5.03
C THR A 197 2.96 -0.54 -4.69
N VAL A 198 3.40 -1.33 -5.67
CA VAL A 198 4.41 -2.37 -5.43
C VAL A 198 5.70 -1.77 -4.86
N PHE A 199 6.13 -0.62 -5.40
CA PHE A 199 7.37 0.00 -4.93
C PHE A 199 7.24 0.60 -3.53
N VAL A 200 6.14 1.26 -3.21
CA VAL A 200 5.88 1.80 -1.87
C VAL A 200 5.78 0.68 -0.84
N VAL A 201 5.06 -0.40 -1.16
CA VAL A 201 4.98 -1.60 -0.32
C VAL A 201 6.35 -2.23 -0.12
N ALA A 202 7.19 -2.25 -1.15
CA ALA A 202 8.57 -2.73 -1.06
C ALA A 202 9.43 -1.91 -0.11
N VAL A 203 9.39 -0.58 -0.23
CA VAL A 203 10.14 0.32 0.66
C VAL A 203 9.65 0.17 2.11
N LEU A 204 8.34 0.06 2.32
CA LEU A 204 7.78 -0.20 3.65
C LEU A 204 8.22 -1.56 4.23
N SER A 205 8.30 -2.60 3.39
CA SER A 205 8.78 -3.93 3.79
C SER A 205 10.25 -3.88 4.24
N VAL A 206 11.11 -3.18 3.49
CA VAL A 206 12.52 -3.03 3.88
C VAL A 206 12.65 -2.18 5.14
N ALA A 207 11.83 -1.12 5.29
CA ALA A 207 11.81 -0.33 6.51
C ALA A 207 11.40 -1.18 7.72
N PHE A 208 10.39 -2.04 7.57
CA PHE A 208 10.01 -3.02 8.59
C PHE A 208 11.19 -3.91 8.97
N LYS A 209 11.81 -4.59 7.99
CA LYS A 209 12.96 -5.47 8.18
C LYS A 209 14.10 -4.81 8.96
N GLU A 210 14.46 -3.58 8.59
CA GLU A 210 15.56 -2.85 9.24
C GLU A 210 15.19 -2.38 10.66
N ILE A 211 13.92 -2.06 10.93
CA ILE A 211 13.46 -1.62 12.26
C ILE A 211 13.30 -2.80 13.22
N THR A 212 12.77 -3.93 12.74
CA THR A 212 12.55 -5.13 13.55
C THR A 212 13.77 -6.04 13.67
N GLN A 213 14.83 -5.76 12.89
CA GLN A 213 16.03 -6.59 12.80
C GLN A 213 15.73 -8.03 12.33
N GLU A 214 14.65 -8.22 11.57
CA GLU A 214 14.35 -9.52 10.97
C GLU A 214 15.36 -9.82 9.84
N GLU A 215 15.97 -11.00 9.85
CA GLU A 215 16.87 -11.48 8.78
C GLU A 215 16.13 -12.13 7.61
#